data_AF-A0A1J7IP94-F1
#
_entry.id   AF-A0A1J7IP94-F1
#
_cell.length_a   1.000
_cell.length_b   1.000
_cell.length_c   1.000
_cell.angle_alpha   90.00
_cell.angle_beta   90.00
_cell.angle_gamma   90.00
#
_symmetry.space_group_name_H-M   'P 1'
#
loop_
_entity.id
_entity.type
_entity.pdbx_description
1 polymer ?
#
loop_
_entity_poly.entity_id
_entity_poly.type
_entity_poly.pdbx_seq_one_letter_code
_entity_poly.pdbx_strand_id
1 'polypeptide(L)' 'MTTIRTVLTIAASNGWSLHQMDVKNAFLHGDLTEDIYMTPPPGLFSSSEGVCKLNRSLQGSSGMV' A
#
# COMPACT_ATOMS: atom_id res chain seq x y z
N MET A 1 12.71 -0.47 -16.48
CA MET A 1 11.49 -1.04 -15.86
C MET A 1 10.48 -1.29 -16.98
N THR A 2 10.48 -2.50 -17.52
CA THR A 2 10.00 -2.79 -18.89
C THR A 2 9.02 -3.97 -18.95
N THR A 3 8.95 -4.77 -17.88
CA THR A 3 8.22 -6.05 -17.81
C THR A 3 6.71 -5.90 -17.96
N ILE A 4 6.09 -4.90 -17.28
CA ILE A 4 4.64 -4.66 -17.40
C ILE A 4 4.29 -4.24 -18.83
N ARG A 5 5.08 -3.34 -19.42
CA ARG A 5 4.85 -2.87 -20.79
C ARG A 5 5.01 -4.01 -21.80
N THR A 6 6.04 -4.85 -21.65
CA THR A 6 6.23 -6.01 -22.53
C THR A 6 5.10 -7.02 -22.42
N VAL A 7 4.62 -7.32 -21.21
CA VAL A 7 3.50 -8.26 -21.01
C VAL A 7 2.21 -7.71 -21.63
N LEU A 8 1.94 -6.40 -21.45
CA LEU A 8 0.79 -5.73 -22.07
C LEU A 8 0.88 -5.75 -23.60
N THR A 9 2.05 -5.49 -24.17
CA THR A 9 2.26 -5.54 -25.63
C THR A 9 2.00 -6.93 -26.18
N ILE A 10 2.46 -7.99 -25.50
CA ILE A 10 2.23 -9.38 -25.92
C ILE A 10 0.73 -9.75 -25.81
N ALA A 11 0.07 -9.36 -24.73
CA ALA A 11 -1.36 -9.61 -24.57
C ALA A 11 -2.19 -8.90 -25.66
N ALA A 12 -1.85 -7.64 -25.97
CA ALA A 12 -2.50 -6.87 -27.01
C ALA A 12 -2.27 -7.44 -28.41
N SER A 13 -1.04 -7.87 -28.72
CA SER A 13 -0.73 -8.47 -30.03
C SER A 13 -1.43 -9.81 -30.25
N ASN A 14 -1.70 -10.55 -29.17
CA ASN A 14 -2.39 -11.84 -29.23
C ASN A 14 -3.90 -11.74 -29.02
N GLY A 15 -4.46 -10.52 -28.86
CA GLY A 15 -5.89 -10.31 -28.62
C GLY A 15 -6.40 -10.92 -27.31
N TRP A 16 -5.54 -11.07 -26.31
CA TRP A 16 -5.92 -11.66 -25.04
C TRP A 16 -6.78 -10.70 -24.21
N SER A 17 -7.83 -11.24 -23.59
CA SER A 17 -8.64 -10.49 -22.63
C SER A 17 -7.78 -10.19 -21.40
N LEU A 18 -7.65 -8.91 -21.06
CA LEU A 18 -6.91 -8.46 -19.89
C LEU A 18 -7.89 -8.18 -18.74
N HIS A 19 -7.76 -8.92 -17.64
CA HIS A 19 -8.50 -8.63 -16.43
C HIS A 19 -7.55 -8.07 -15.38
N GLN A 20 -7.82 -6.85 -14.91
CA GLN A 20 -7.06 -6.25 -13.81
C GLN A 20 -7.65 -6.71 -12.49
N MET A 21 -6.81 -7.30 -11.64
CA MET A 21 -7.19 -7.67 -10.28
C MET A 21 -6.72 -6.57 -9.34
N ASP A 22 -7.67 -5.83 -8.76
CA ASP A 22 -7.39 -4.85 -7.70
C ASP A 22 -7.06 -5.58 -6.39
N VAL A 23 -5.78 -5.73 -6.10
CA VAL A 23 -5.32 -6.36 -4.85
C VAL A 23 -5.33 -5.32 -3.74
N LYS A 24 -6.50 -5.14 -3.10
CA LYS A 24 -6.68 -4.23 -1.95
C LYS A 24 -5.76 -4.52 -0.77
N ASN A 25 -5.20 -5.73 -0.68
CA ASN A 25 -4.40 -6.19 0.45
C ASN A 25 -2.88 -6.19 0.23
N ALA A 26 -2.39 -5.82 -0.95
CA ALA A 26 -0.96 -5.81 -1.22
C ALA A 26 -0.19 -4.83 -0.33
N PHE A 27 -0.88 -3.81 0.19
CA PHE A 27 -0.30 -2.78 1.06
C PHE A 27 -0.27 -3.16 2.55
N LEU A 28 -1.07 -4.14 2.97
CA LEU A 28 -1.29 -4.47 4.39
C LEU A 28 -0.70 -5.84 4.80
N HIS A 29 -0.09 -6.57 3.87
CA HIS A 29 0.48 -7.91 4.12
C HIS A 29 2.01 -7.91 4.24
N GLY A 30 2.66 -6.74 4.25
CA GLY A 30 4.05 -6.65 4.68
C GLY A 30 4.11 -6.86 6.19
N ASP A 31 4.73 -7.95 6.61
CA ASP A 31 5.11 -8.11 8.02
C ASP A 31 5.97 -6.91 8.43
N LEU A 32 5.62 -6.28 9.55
CA LEU A 32 6.45 -5.27 10.14
C LEU A 32 7.68 -5.95 10.73
N THR A 33 8.83 -5.74 10.10
CA THR A 33 10.10 -6.22 10.66
C THR A 33 10.50 -5.44 11.92
N GLU A 34 9.90 -4.27 12.15
CA GLU A 34 10.20 -3.36 13.25
C GLU A 34 8.92 -2.82 13.90
N ASP A 35 8.98 -2.54 15.20
CA ASP A 35 7.88 -1.93 15.95
C ASP A 35 7.77 -0.43 15.60
N ILE A 36 6.83 -0.10 14.72
CA ILE A 36 6.54 1.28 14.32
C ILE A 36 5.49 1.88 15.26
N TYR A 37 5.81 3.04 15.84
CA TYR A 37 4.87 3.84 16.63
C TYR A 37 4.54 5.14 15.88
N MET A 38 3.28 5.58 15.93
CA MET A 38 2.80 6.78 15.26
C MET A 38 1.96 7.66 16.18
N THR A 39 2.01 8.96 15.95
CA THR A 39 1.11 9.91 16.61
C THR A 39 -0.33 9.62 16.16
N PRO A 40 -1.31 9.57 17.07
CA PRO A 40 -2.68 9.35 16.68
C PRO A 40 -3.19 10.45 15.75
N PRO A 41 -4.01 10.12 14.73
CA PRO A 41 -4.57 11.12 13.85
C PRO A 41 -5.51 12.08 14.61
N PRO A 42 -5.58 13.35 14.19
CA PRO A 42 -6.44 14.34 14.83
C PRO A 42 -7.91 13.89 14.78
N GLY A 43 -8.57 13.90 15.93
CA GLY A 43 -9.95 13.44 16.09
C GLY A 43 -10.13 12.00 16.58
N LEU A 44 -9.04 11.21 16.69
CA LEU A 44 -9.11 9.87 17.27
C LEU A 44 -9.04 9.89 18.81
N PHE A 45 -8.22 10.78 19.38
CA PHE A 45 -8.14 10.96 20.83
C PHE A 45 -8.07 12.45 21.17
N SER A 46 -9.00 12.91 22.00
CA SER A 46 -9.13 14.30 22.40
C SER A 46 -8.19 14.71 23.56
N SER A 47 -7.41 13.79 24.12
CA SER A 47 -6.53 14.11 25.27
C SER A 47 -5.36 13.15 25.55
N SER A 48 -4.88 12.35 24.60
CA SER A 48 -3.85 11.34 24.92
C SER A 48 -2.46 11.73 24.41
N GLU A 49 -1.53 11.98 25.33
CA GLU A 49 -0.06 11.95 25.14
C GLU A 49 0.48 10.53 24.79
N GLY A 50 -0.35 9.69 24.16
CA GLY A 50 -0.04 8.29 23.85
C GLY A 50 0.31 8.11 22.38
N VAL A 51 1.25 7.20 22.11
CA VAL A 51 1.59 6.77 20.75
C VAL A 51 0.79 5.51 20.37
N CYS A 52 0.40 5.40 19.10
CA CYS A 52 -0.22 4.19 18.56
C CYS A 52 0.85 3.26 18.02
N LYS A 53 0.80 1.96 18.35
CA LYS A 53 1.64 0.94 17.69
C LYS A 53 0.98 0.49 16.39
N LEU A 54 1.75 0.50 15.32
CA LEU A 54 1.33 -0.03 14.04
C LEU A 54 1.53 -1.54 14.02
N ASN A 55 0.50 -2.29 13.64
CA ASN A 55 0.53 -3.76 13.60
C ASN A 55 0.69 -4.32 12.17
N ARG A 56 0.59 -3.49 11.14
CA ARG A 56 0.86 -3.85 9.73
C ARG A 56 1.46 -2.68 8.98
N SER A 57 2.30 -2.93 7.98
CA SER A 57 2.88 -1.86 7.16
C SER A 57 1.81 -0.94 6.60
N LEU A 58 1.98 0.37 6.77
CA LEU A 58 1.23 1.39 6.03
C LEU A 58 2.16 1.92 4.95
N GLN A 59 1.78 1.79 3.68
CA GLN A 59 2.45 2.52 2.62
C GLN A 59 1.51 3.63 2.11
N GLY A 60 1.87 4.86 2.43
CA GLY A 60 1.23 6.06 1.89
C GLY A 60 1.87 6.44 0.56
N SER A 61 1.03 6.74 -0.42
CA SER A 61 1.38 7.51 -1.60
C SER A 61 2.20 8.73 -1.22
N SER A 62 3.30 8.96 -1.95
CA SER A 62 4.07 10.20 -1.98
C SER A 62 3.21 11.44 -1.71
N GLY A 63 3.49 12.17 -0.63
CA GLY A 63 2.97 13.53 -0.40
C GLY A 63 2.30 13.78 0.95
N MET A 64 3.05 13.70 2.04
CA MET A 64 2.88 14.64 3.15
C MET A 64 4.24 15.30 3.37
N VAL A 65 4.39 16.49 2.77
CA VAL A 65 5.26 17.56 3.28
C VAL A 65 4.40 18.38 4.22
#